data_AF-A0A5S4H0G1-F1
#
_entry.id   AF-A0A5S4H0G1-F1
#
_cell.length_a   1.000
_cell.length_b   1.000
_cell.length_c   1.000
_cell.angle_alpha   90.00
_cell.angle_beta   90.00
_cell.angle_gamma   90.00
#
_symmetry.space_group_name_H-M   'P 1'
#
loop_
_entity.id
_entity.type
_entity.pdbx_description
1 polymer ?
#
loop_
_entity_poly.entity_id
_entity_poly.type
_entity_poly.pdbx_seq_one_letter_code
_entity_poly.pdbx_strand_id
1 'polypeptide(L)'
;MSTTAFSTAVTQARDLLRWRSPLRTELWAARLTAALEPGEVDPFLRALADDGSAEARLTLAALAAVNQGAETADVAPDDGAGAAHHVAVDAVPDDIDEVAVGAGWPGDEDLASQAAGSGAAYVVAGRGVAETLPGWVRRMGRVVCDGAWYGKADPYGEQALAVLSFHYENGKEPHLLVVGIDQVNGGLAVDALVEEVKFLDDLDLGRAEPGQVAGRVLDAFESSDRVMGAVVADTLPAVRPLALSRARAVPGITRQVPEDTLARFDALPELPELLELPGAREAFEKLAEFVGDRPLWWSPGRVSQFLTSWLPREAILSDAAVEAMPEVVRAWSRFCGGHPAVLRQIDEDAPRLPALMADDSLAGLGKRIAQSRLDDTR
;
A
#
# COMPACT_ATOMS: atom_id res chain seq x y z
N MET A 1 -33.65 -1.67 -3.99
CA MET A 1 -33.28 -2.48 -2.81
C MET A 1 -34.07 -3.77 -2.82
N SER A 2 -33.40 -4.91 -2.94
CA SER A 2 -34.07 -6.20 -2.80
C SER A 2 -34.48 -6.39 -1.34
N THR A 3 -35.77 -6.56 -1.05
CA THR A 3 -36.32 -6.88 0.29
C THR A 3 -35.56 -8.04 0.97
N THR A 4 -34.95 -8.91 0.16
CA THR A 4 -34.12 -10.03 0.58
C THR A 4 -32.88 -9.59 1.37
N ALA A 5 -32.13 -8.56 0.93
CA ALA A 5 -30.88 -8.16 1.59
C ALA A 5 -31.12 -7.67 3.03
N PHE A 6 -32.14 -6.84 3.21
CA PHE A 6 -32.59 -6.37 4.53
C PHE A 6 -33.03 -7.53 5.44
N SER A 7 -33.92 -8.41 4.94
CA SER A 7 -34.43 -9.53 5.74
C SER A 7 -33.32 -10.51 6.18
N THR A 8 -32.33 -10.73 5.30
CA THR A 8 -31.14 -11.54 5.60
C THR A 8 -30.30 -10.88 6.67
N ALA A 9 -30.03 -9.57 6.55
CA ALA A 9 -29.23 -8.83 7.52
C ALA A 9 -29.88 -8.85 8.92
N VAL A 10 -31.18 -8.55 9.02
CA VAL A 10 -31.93 -8.60 10.29
C VAL A 10 -31.89 -10.02 10.89
N THR A 11 -32.04 -11.06 10.08
CA THR A 11 -32.00 -12.45 10.55
C THR A 11 -30.62 -12.81 11.10
N GLN A 12 -29.54 -12.44 10.41
CA GLN A 12 -28.17 -12.69 10.84
C GLN A 12 -27.80 -11.90 12.10
N ALA A 13 -28.26 -10.64 12.21
CA ALA A 13 -28.04 -9.80 13.39
C ALA A 13 -28.62 -10.43 14.67
N ARG A 14 -29.72 -11.18 14.57
CA ARG A 14 -30.29 -11.93 15.71
C ARG A 14 -29.33 -12.95 16.28
N ASP A 15 -28.62 -13.69 15.43
CA ASP A 15 -27.65 -14.68 15.87
C ASP A 15 -26.41 -14.02 16.48
N LEU A 16 -25.99 -12.87 15.92
CA LEU A 16 -24.88 -12.07 16.47
C LEU A 16 -25.18 -11.53 17.87
N LEU A 17 -26.43 -11.08 18.12
CA LEU A 17 -26.89 -10.69 19.47
C LEU A 17 -26.76 -11.84 20.50
N ARG A 18 -26.90 -13.10 20.05
CA ARG A 18 -26.75 -14.28 20.90
C ARG A 18 -25.29 -14.63 21.15
N TRP A 19 -24.43 -14.56 20.13
CA TRP A 19 -23.00 -14.89 20.26
C TRP A 19 -22.20 -13.83 21.02
N ARG A 20 -22.59 -12.55 20.94
CA ARG A 20 -21.96 -11.43 21.67
C ARG A 20 -20.47 -11.24 21.36
N SER A 21 -20.08 -11.50 20.11
CA SER A 21 -18.72 -11.28 19.61
C SER A 21 -18.66 -10.00 18.77
N PRO A 22 -17.96 -8.95 19.23
CA PRO A 22 -17.68 -7.77 18.42
C PRO A 22 -17.00 -8.12 17.09
N LEU A 23 -15.98 -8.99 17.08
CA LEU A 23 -15.21 -9.29 15.86
C LEU A 23 -16.08 -9.94 14.79
N ARG A 24 -16.87 -10.93 15.19
CA ARG A 24 -17.77 -11.62 14.27
C ARG A 24 -18.84 -10.68 13.72
N THR A 25 -19.29 -9.73 14.53
CA THR A 25 -20.28 -8.72 14.13
C THR A 25 -19.69 -7.73 13.13
N GLU A 26 -18.45 -7.28 13.36
CA GLU A 26 -17.77 -6.36 12.45
C GLU A 26 -17.37 -7.02 11.13
N LEU A 27 -16.86 -8.26 11.16
CA LEU A 27 -16.59 -9.03 9.93
C LEU A 27 -17.87 -9.23 9.10
N TRP A 28 -19.00 -9.47 9.76
CA TRP A 28 -20.29 -9.54 9.10
C TRP A 28 -20.71 -8.18 8.50
N ALA A 29 -20.53 -7.08 9.24
CA ALA A 29 -20.85 -5.74 8.75
C ALA A 29 -19.94 -5.29 7.59
N ALA A 30 -18.66 -5.69 7.59
CA ALA A 30 -17.73 -5.43 6.49
C ALA A 30 -18.19 -6.14 5.20
N ARG A 31 -18.61 -7.41 5.30
CA ARG A 31 -19.21 -8.14 4.16
C ARG A 31 -20.51 -7.50 3.67
N LEU A 32 -21.34 -7.03 4.59
CA LEU A 32 -22.58 -6.34 4.24
C LEU A 32 -22.29 -5.03 3.50
N THR A 33 -21.30 -4.27 3.96
CA THR A 33 -20.83 -3.05 3.28
C THR A 33 -20.35 -3.36 1.86
N ALA A 34 -19.58 -4.43 1.69
CA ALA A 34 -19.05 -4.85 0.39
C ALA A 34 -20.10 -5.39 -0.58
N ALA A 35 -21.23 -5.90 -0.06
CA ALA A 35 -22.32 -6.46 -0.86
C ALA A 35 -23.38 -5.42 -1.27
N LEU A 36 -23.34 -4.21 -0.70
CA LEU A 36 -24.27 -3.14 -1.03
C LEU A 36 -23.72 -2.28 -2.17
N GLU A 37 -24.49 -2.17 -3.25
CA GLU A 37 -24.20 -1.23 -4.32
C GLU A 37 -24.39 0.22 -3.83
N PRO A 38 -23.65 1.21 -4.38
CA PRO A 38 -23.75 2.61 -3.94
C PRO A 38 -25.18 3.16 -3.89
N GLY A 39 -26.02 2.82 -4.89
CA GLY A 39 -27.42 3.24 -4.94
C GLY A 39 -28.36 2.53 -3.95
N GLU A 40 -27.89 1.49 -3.27
CA GLU A 40 -28.67 0.73 -2.28
C GLU A 40 -28.39 1.14 -0.83
N VAL A 41 -27.28 1.85 -0.57
CA VAL A 41 -26.85 2.24 0.78
C VAL A 41 -27.93 3.06 1.49
N ASP A 42 -28.35 4.19 0.92
CA ASP A 42 -29.31 5.10 1.57
C ASP A 42 -30.69 4.46 1.81
N PRO A 43 -31.31 3.75 0.85
CA PRO A 43 -32.54 3.01 1.10
C PRO A 43 -32.39 1.96 2.21
N PHE A 44 -31.25 1.26 2.25
CA PHE A 44 -30.98 0.22 3.23
C PHE A 44 -30.84 0.79 4.65
N LEU A 45 -30.09 1.87 4.81
CA LEU A 45 -29.92 2.56 6.10
C LEU A 45 -31.24 3.15 6.61
N ARG A 46 -32.05 3.73 5.72
CA ARG A 46 -33.40 4.21 6.07
C ARG A 46 -34.31 3.09 6.54
N ALA A 47 -34.34 1.96 5.83
CA ALA A 47 -35.14 0.80 6.23
C ALA A 47 -34.75 0.26 7.62
N LEU A 48 -33.46 0.22 7.95
CA LEU A 48 -32.98 -0.17 9.28
C LEU A 48 -33.40 0.83 10.38
N ALA A 49 -33.32 2.13 10.07
CA ALA A 49 -33.74 3.17 11.00
C ALA A 49 -35.25 3.12 11.29
N ASP A 50 -36.06 2.90 10.26
CA ASP A 50 -37.53 2.81 10.36
C ASP A 50 -38.00 1.55 11.12
N ASP A 51 -37.30 0.42 10.97
CA ASP A 51 -37.60 -0.83 11.68
C ASP A 51 -37.40 -0.69 13.20
N GLY A 52 -36.26 -0.12 13.62
CA GLY A 52 -35.98 0.20 15.03
C GLY A 52 -35.81 -1.01 15.98
N SER A 53 -35.89 -2.25 15.49
CA SER A 53 -35.61 -3.45 16.28
C SER A 53 -34.18 -3.48 16.84
N ALA A 54 -33.92 -4.37 17.80
CA ALA A 54 -32.58 -4.55 18.34
C ALA A 54 -31.60 -5.06 17.25
N GLU A 55 -32.07 -5.91 16.34
CA GLU A 55 -31.35 -6.41 15.19
C GLU A 55 -31.00 -5.29 14.19
N ALA A 56 -31.99 -4.45 13.82
CA ALA A 56 -31.75 -3.33 12.92
C ALA A 56 -30.77 -2.31 13.51
N ARG A 57 -30.92 -2.00 14.80
CA ARG A 57 -29.98 -1.15 15.55
C ARG A 57 -28.58 -1.76 15.65
N LEU A 58 -28.47 -3.08 15.86
CA LEU A 58 -27.15 -3.73 15.86
C LEU A 58 -26.48 -3.58 14.50
N THR A 59 -27.25 -3.76 13.43
CA THR A 59 -26.76 -3.60 12.05
C THR A 59 -26.21 -2.19 11.83
N LEU A 60 -26.96 -1.15 12.19
CA LEU A 60 -26.51 0.25 12.09
C LEU A 60 -25.25 0.51 12.92
N ALA A 61 -25.20 0.02 14.16
CA ALA A 61 -24.03 0.20 15.02
C ALA A 61 -22.77 -0.50 14.47
N ALA A 62 -22.92 -1.70 13.90
CA ALA A 62 -21.82 -2.46 13.33
C ALA A 62 -21.30 -1.84 12.02
N LEU A 63 -22.21 -1.39 11.15
CA LEU A 63 -21.87 -0.67 9.92
C LEU A 63 -21.12 0.63 10.24
N ALA A 64 -21.58 1.40 11.23
CA ALA A 64 -20.85 2.58 11.67
C ALA A 64 -19.45 2.22 12.19
N ALA A 65 -19.31 1.18 13.00
CA ALA A 65 -18.02 0.78 13.58
C ALA A 65 -16.96 0.43 12.53
N VAL A 66 -17.33 -0.28 11.46
CA VAL A 66 -16.37 -0.62 10.38
C VAL A 66 -16.12 0.54 9.40
N ASN A 67 -16.90 1.62 9.46
CA ASN A 67 -16.78 2.80 8.58
C ASN A 67 -16.32 4.10 9.30
N GLN A 68 -16.06 4.05 10.61
CA GLN A 68 -15.71 5.23 11.45
C GLN A 68 -14.49 6.03 10.99
N GLY A 69 -13.61 5.47 10.15
CA GLY A 69 -12.42 6.15 9.65
C GLY A 69 -12.55 6.84 8.29
N ALA A 70 -13.74 6.84 7.67
CA ALA A 70 -13.96 7.51 6.39
C ALA A 70 -14.06 9.04 6.52
N GLU A 71 -14.52 9.56 7.67
CA GLU A 71 -14.72 11.00 7.89
C GLU A 71 -13.41 11.80 8.06
N THR A 72 -12.29 11.16 8.41
CA THR A 72 -11.03 11.87 8.74
C THR A 72 -10.06 12.03 7.56
N ALA A 73 -10.33 11.41 6.41
CA ALA A 73 -9.46 11.53 5.24
C ALA A 73 -9.65 12.85 4.46
N ASP A 74 -10.74 13.60 4.73
CA ASP A 74 -11.13 14.82 3.99
C ASP A 74 -10.70 16.13 4.66
N VAL A 75 -9.99 16.06 5.79
CA VAL A 75 -9.37 17.25 6.39
C VAL A 75 -7.88 17.18 6.10
N ALA A 76 -7.48 17.67 4.91
CA ALA A 76 -6.09 17.98 4.65
C ALA A 76 -5.56 18.90 5.77
N PRO A 77 -4.35 18.66 6.32
CA PRO A 77 -3.73 19.63 7.19
C PRO A 77 -3.56 20.94 6.42
N ASP A 78 -4.05 22.03 6.99
CA ASP A 78 -3.76 23.39 6.54
C ASP A 78 -2.25 23.61 6.72
N ASP A 79 -1.47 23.36 5.66
CA ASP A 79 -0.03 23.58 5.60
C ASP A 79 0.27 25.08 5.54
N GLY A 80 0.00 25.77 6.65
CA GLY A 80 0.52 27.09 6.94
C GLY A 80 1.97 27.03 7.42
N ALA A 81 2.93 26.72 6.54
CA ALA A 81 4.36 26.94 6.82
C ALA A 81 5.25 26.95 5.55
N GLY A 82 5.29 28.11 4.89
CA GLY A 82 6.48 28.73 4.27
C GLY A 82 7.51 27.86 3.55
N ALA A 83 7.30 27.62 2.26
CA ALA A 83 8.39 27.37 1.33
C ALA A 83 8.95 28.70 0.81
N ALA A 84 10.14 29.08 1.26
CA ALA A 84 10.89 30.19 0.69
C ALA A 84 11.38 29.80 -0.72
N HIS A 85 10.73 30.34 -1.74
CA HIS A 85 11.15 30.24 -3.12
C HIS A 85 12.26 31.28 -3.37
N HIS A 86 13.50 30.80 -3.55
CA HIS A 86 14.58 31.64 -4.03
C HIS A 86 14.41 31.89 -5.53
N VAL A 87 14.02 33.12 -5.84
CA VAL A 87 14.00 33.70 -7.17
C VAL A 87 15.44 33.98 -7.63
N ALA A 88 15.79 33.53 -8.84
CA ALA A 88 16.79 34.17 -9.67
C ALA A 88 16.15 34.41 -11.05
N VAL A 89 15.86 35.67 -11.30
CA VAL A 89 15.35 36.21 -12.57
C VAL A 89 16.53 36.33 -13.52
N ASP A 90 16.38 35.90 -14.77
CA ASP A 90 16.94 36.64 -15.90
C ASP A 90 16.14 36.44 -17.20
N ALA A 91 15.76 37.60 -17.74
CA ALA A 91 15.43 37.95 -19.13
C ALA A 91 14.42 37.11 -19.94
N VAL A 92 13.21 37.68 -20.07
CA VAL A 92 12.28 37.49 -21.20
C VAL A 92 12.52 38.63 -22.21
N PRO A 93 12.43 38.38 -23.53
CA PRO A 93 11.88 39.33 -24.46
C PRO A 93 10.48 38.90 -24.93
N ASP A 94 9.62 39.90 -25.00
CA ASP A 94 8.23 39.91 -25.45
C ASP A 94 8.00 39.24 -26.82
N ASP A 95 6.82 38.64 -26.94
CA ASP A 95 5.95 38.52 -28.13
C ASP A 95 5.44 37.10 -28.36
N ILE A 96 4.23 36.80 -27.87
CA ILE A 96 3.17 36.16 -28.70
C ILE A 96 1.80 36.15 -28.00
N ASP A 97 0.85 36.68 -28.76
CA ASP A 97 -0.60 36.77 -28.66
C ASP A 97 -1.37 35.60 -27.99
N GLU A 98 -2.17 36.01 -27.00
CA GLU A 98 -3.57 35.68 -26.77
C GLU A 98 -4.30 34.74 -27.77
N VAL A 99 -4.57 33.47 -27.39
CA VAL A 99 -5.73 32.71 -27.90
C VAL A 99 -6.31 31.73 -26.85
N ALA A 100 -7.57 32.03 -26.50
CA ALA A 100 -8.69 31.14 -26.14
C ALA A 100 -8.68 30.27 -24.86
N VAL A 101 -9.44 30.79 -23.90
CA VAL A 101 -10.30 30.10 -22.93
C VAL A 101 -11.21 29.07 -23.62
N GLY A 102 -11.33 27.86 -23.06
CA GLY A 102 -12.54 27.04 -23.24
C GLY A 102 -12.34 25.52 -23.25
N ALA A 103 -12.77 24.87 -22.16
CA ALA A 103 -13.62 23.66 -22.10
C ALA A 103 -13.27 22.83 -20.86
N GLY A 104 -13.91 23.17 -19.73
CA GLY A 104 -13.95 22.28 -18.57
C GLY A 104 -14.73 21.01 -18.91
N TRP A 105 -14.11 19.86 -18.69
CA TRP A 105 -14.76 18.56 -18.82
C TRP A 105 -15.70 18.35 -17.63
N PRO A 106 -17.00 18.08 -17.83
CA PRO A 106 -17.88 17.69 -16.75
C PRO A 106 -17.67 16.20 -16.48
N GLY A 107 -17.05 15.83 -15.36
CA GLY A 107 -16.88 14.42 -15.00
C GLY A 107 -16.05 14.12 -13.75
N ASP A 108 -15.11 14.98 -13.38
CA ASP A 108 -14.18 14.64 -12.29
C ASP A 108 -14.74 14.89 -10.88
N GLU A 109 -15.68 15.84 -10.71
CA GLU A 109 -16.26 16.15 -9.39
C GLU A 109 -17.25 15.07 -8.90
N ASP A 110 -17.94 14.38 -9.82
CA ASP A 110 -19.01 13.42 -9.48
C ASP A 110 -18.46 12.04 -9.04
N LEU A 111 -17.30 11.62 -9.58
CA LEU A 111 -16.66 10.35 -9.23
C LEU A 111 -15.90 10.44 -7.89
N ALA A 112 -15.25 11.58 -7.62
CA ALA A 112 -14.61 11.84 -6.34
C ALA A 112 -15.64 12.00 -5.21
N SER A 113 -16.78 12.66 -5.48
CA SER A 113 -17.86 12.84 -4.49
C SER A 113 -18.64 11.54 -4.19
N GLN A 114 -18.67 10.56 -5.11
CA GLN A 114 -19.30 9.25 -4.88
C GLN A 114 -18.43 8.30 -4.05
N ALA A 115 -17.10 8.36 -4.18
CA ALA A 115 -16.17 7.54 -3.40
C ALA A 115 -16.04 8.03 -1.93
N ALA A 116 -16.09 9.35 -1.71
CA ALA A 116 -15.99 9.95 -0.37
C ALA A 116 -17.30 9.88 0.44
N GLY A 117 -18.47 9.77 -0.22
CA GLY A 117 -19.78 9.85 0.43
C GLY A 117 -20.29 8.58 1.12
N SER A 118 -19.78 7.39 0.78
CA SER A 118 -20.39 6.13 1.24
C SER A 118 -20.14 5.85 2.73
N GLY A 119 -18.92 6.07 3.22
CA GLY A 119 -18.55 5.79 4.62
C GLY A 119 -19.28 6.65 5.64
N ALA A 120 -19.45 7.94 5.34
CA ALA A 120 -20.08 8.91 6.24
C ALA A 120 -21.57 8.59 6.49
N ALA A 121 -22.29 8.10 5.47
CA ALA A 121 -23.69 7.70 5.61
C ALA A 121 -23.88 6.63 6.71
N TYR A 122 -22.99 5.62 6.75
CA TYR A 122 -23.02 4.59 7.80
C TYR A 122 -22.78 5.16 9.19
N VAL A 123 -21.78 6.05 9.33
CA VAL A 123 -21.42 6.68 10.61
C VAL A 123 -22.56 7.56 11.14
N VAL A 124 -23.17 8.36 10.25
CA VAL A 124 -24.33 9.20 10.58
C VAL A 124 -25.52 8.32 11.01
N ALA A 125 -25.85 7.28 10.26
CA ALA A 125 -27.00 6.42 10.55
C ALA A 125 -26.83 5.60 11.84
N GLY A 126 -25.61 5.20 12.21
CA GLY A 126 -25.33 4.45 13.44
C GLY A 126 -25.06 5.30 14.68
N ARG A 127 -25.06 6.63 14.57
CA ARG A 127 -24.71 7.54 15.65
C ARG A 127 -25.61 7.34 16.88
N GLY A 128 -25.01 7.10 18.04
CA GLY A 128 -25.71 6.92 19.32
C GLY A 128 -26.47 5.59 19.46
N VAL A 129 -26.59 4.79 18.40
CA VAL A 129 -27.35 3.53 18.41
C VAL A 129 -26.73 2.51 19.37
N ALA A 130 -25.39 2.44 19.42
CA ALA A 130 -24.66 1.52 20.29
C ALA A 130 -24.98 1.71 21.79
N GLU A 131 -25.35 2.92 22.23
CA GLU A 131 -25.70 3.20 23.62
C GLU A 131 -27.04 2.57 24.04
N THR A 132 -27.91 2.28 23.08
CA THR A 132 -29.23 1.66 23.31
C THR A 132 -29.19 0.13 23.35
N LEU A 133 -28.02 -0.46 23.09
CA LEU A 133 -27.80 -1.89 22.93
C LEU A 133 -26.98 -2.49 24.10
N PRO A 134 -26.90 -3.83 24.21
CA PRO A 134 -26.09 -4.47 25.23
C PRO A 134 -24.64 -3.96 25.22
N GLY A 135 -24.03 -3.80 26.39
CA GLY A 135 -22.73 -3.13 26.53
C GLY A 135 -21.55 -3.73 25.75
N TRP A 136 -21.69 -4.95 25.21
CA TRP A 136 -20.67 -5.49 24.30
C TRP A 136 -20.63 -4.78 22.94
N VAL A 137 -21.76 -4.24 22.48
CA VAL A 137 -21.88 -3.52 21.19
C VAL A 137 -21.04 -2.25 21.20
N ARG A 138 -20.95 -1.57 22.36
CA ARG A 138 -20.12 -0.37 22.53
C ARG A 138 -18.62 -0.62 22.36
N ARG A 139 -18.18 -1.87 22.42
CA ARG A 139 -16.77 -2.25 22.19
C ARG A 139 -16.42 -2.37 20.71
N MET A 140 -17.40 -2.42 19.80
CA MET A 140 -17.10 -2.41 18.37
C MET A 140 -16.35 -1.13 17.98
N GLY A 141 -15.34 -1.26 17.13
CA GLY A 141 -14.39 -0.24 16.71
C GLY A 141 -13.30 0.05 17.75
N ARG A 142 -13.48 -0.36 19.01
CA ARG A 142 -12.56 -0.05 20.12
C ARG A 142 -11.58 -1.18 20.35
N VAL A 143 -10.48 -1.14 19.62
CA VAL A 143 -9.39 -2.11 19.70
C VAL A 143 -8.09 -1.45 20.14
N VAL A 144 -7.22 -2.27 20.74
CA VAL A 144 -5.84 -1.92 21.05
C VAL A 144 -4.94 -2.74 20.12
N CYS A 145 -3.97 -2.08 19.50
CA CYS A 145 -2.96 -2.75 18.67
C CYS A 145 -1.80 -3.22 19.55
N ASP A 146 -1.54 -4.53 19.57
CA ASP A 146 -0.52 -5.17 20.42
C ASP A 146 0.86 -5.25 19.76
N GLY A 147 0.89 -5.27 18.44
CA GLY A 147 2.12 -5.47 17.69
C GLY A 147 1.88 -5.49 16.19
N ALA A 148 2.98 -5.44 15.45
CA ALA A 148 2.96 -5.44 14.01
C ALA A 148 4.17 -6.16 13.41
N TRP A 149 3.97 -6.68 12.20
CA TRP A 149 4.98 -7.38 11.44
C TRP A 149 4.88 -6.99 9.97
N TYR A 150 6.02 -6.99 9.30
CA TYR A 150 6.13 -6.70 7.88
C TYR A 150 7.27 -7.50 7.26
N GLY A 151 7.08 -8.00 6.05
CA GLY A 151 8.09 -8.79 5.37
C GLY A 151 7.57 -9.46 4.10
N LYS A 152 8.41 -10.28 3.48
CA LYS A 152 8.10 -10.99 2.25
C LYS A 152 7.01 -12.05 2.49
N ALA A 153 6.06 -12.15 1.56
CA ALA A 153 5.05 -13.21 1.53
C ALA A 153 5.51 -14.43 0.71
N ASP A 154 6.41 -14.20 -0.25
CA ASP A 154 7.02 -15.21 -1.11
C ASP A 154 8.55 -15.08 -1.09
N PRO A 155 9.32 -16.07 -1.59
CA PRO A 155 10.78 -16.04 -1.53
C PRO A 155 11.40 -14.77 -2.15
N TYR A 156 10.79 -14.22 -3.19
CA TYR A 156 11.34 -13.09 -3.94
C TYR A 156 10.78 -11.74 -3.49
N GLY A 157 9.80 -11.70 -2.59
CA GLY A 157 9.16 -10.47 -2.14
C GLY A 157 8.38 -9.75 -3.24
N GLU A 158 7.86 -10.50 -4.22
CA GLU A 158 6.88 -9.98 -5.19
C GLU A 158 5.60 -9.56 -4.48
N GLN A 159 5.28 -10.27 -3.40
CA GLN A 159 4.28 -9.90 -2.41
C GLN A 159 4.93 -9.69 -1.05
N ALA A 160 4.42 -8.72 -0.31
CA ALA A 160 4.72 -8.50 1.09
C ALA A 160 3.45 -8.71 1.94
N LEU A 161 3.63 -9.10 3.20
CA LEU A 161 2.55 -9.12 4.19
C LEU A 161 2.74 -7.97 5.17
N ALA A 162 1.67 -7.22 5.41
CA ALA A 162 1.53 -6.30 6.52
C ALA A 162 0.56 -6.90 7.54
N VAL A 163 1.04 -7.12 8.77
CA VAL A 163 0.26 -7.78 9.83
C VAL A 163 0.16 -6.89 11.05
N LEU A 164 -1.05 -6.70 11.57
CA LEU A 164 -1.35 -5.94 12.78
C LEU A 164 -2.12 -6.84 13.76
N SER A 165 -1.67 -6.94 15.01
CA SER A 165 -2.36 -7.70 16.07
C SER A 165 -3.25 -6.79 16.89
N PHE A 166 -4.48 -7.21 17.15
CA PHE A 166 -5.47 -6.47 17.92
C PHE A 166 -6.16 -7.33 18.97
N HIS A 167 -6.60 -6.66 20.04
CA HIS A 167 -7.63 -7.17 20.94
C HIS A 167 -8.62 -6.04 21.27
N TYR A 168 -9.80 -6.38 21.76
CA TYR A 168 -10.75 -5.37 22.29
C TYR A 168 -10.34 -4.95 23.70
N GLU A 169 -10.76 -3.77 24.16
CA GLU A 169 -10.44 -3.21 25.50
C GLU A 169 -10.59 -4.18 26.69
N ASN A 170 -11.39 -5.25 26.56
CA ASN A 170 -11.57 -6.27 27.58
C ASN A 170 -10.59 -7.45 27.51
N GLY A 171 -9.55 -7.39 26.67
CA GLY A 171 -8.56 -8.46 26.47
C GLY A 171 -9.06 -9.67 25.68
N LYS A 172 -10.25 -9.61 25.08
CA LYS A 172 -10.86 -10.76 24.38
C LYS A 172 -10.73 -10.64 22.87
N GLU A 173 -10.96 -11.79 22.21
CA GLU A 173 -10.94 -11.92 20.75
C GLU A 173 -9.64 -11.38 20.14
N PRO A 174 -8.46 -11.86 20.59
CA PRO A 174 -7.20 -11.51 19.94
C PRO A 174 -7.25 -11.97 18.49
N HIS A 175 -6.91 -11.07 17.56
CA HIS A 175 -6.95 -11.33 16.12
C HIS A 175 -5.86 -10.58 15.39
N LEU A 176 -5.45 -11.11 14.26
CA LEU A 176 -4.57 -10.46 13.30
C LEU A 176 -5.40 -9.87 12.18
N LEU A 177 -5.08 -8.66 11.76
CA LEU A 177 -5.36 -8.18 10.42
C LEU A 177 -4.12 -8.48 9.57
N VAL A 178 -4.30 -9.20 8.47
CA VAL A 178 -3.25 -9.52 7.49
C VAL A 178 -3.64 -8.90 6.17
N VAL A 179 -2.73 -8.14 5.56
CA VAL A 179 -2.92 -7.52 4.23
C VAL A 179 -1.77 -7.95 3.33
N GLY A 180 -2.12 -8.54 2.19
CA GLY A 180 -1.18 -8.86 1.11
C GLY A 180 -0.98 -7.65 0.21
N ILE A 181 0.28 -7.28 -0.01
CA ILE A 181 0.69 -6.11 -0.78
C ILE A 181 1.50 -6.60 -1.98
N ASP A 182 1.02 -6.32 -3.19
CA ASP A 182 1.68 -6.64 -4.45
C ASP A 182 2.70 -5.55 -4.81
N GLN A 183 3.98 -5.88 -4.64
CA GLN A 183 5.09 -4.98 -4.92
C GLN A 183 5.33 -4.79 -6.42
N VAL A 184 4.97 -5.79 -7.23
CA VAL A 184 5.15 -5.77 -8.69
C VAL A 184 4.28 -4.69 -9.31
N ASN A 185 3.01 -4.62 -8.88
CA ASN A 185 2.01 -3.76 -9.49
C ASN A 185 1.80 -2.41 -8.80
N GLY A 186 2.74 -1.97 -7.96
CA GLY A 186 2.65 -0.62 -7.36
C GLY A 186 2.54 -0.57 -5.84
N GLY A 187 2.70 -1.70 -5.15
CA GLY A 187 2.41 -1.79 -3.73
C GLY A 187 0.90 -1.85 -3.46
N LEU A 188 0.14 -2.58 -4.30
CA LEU A 188 -1.32 -2.62 -4.22
C LEU A 188 -1.78 -3.58 -3.12
N ALA A 189 -2.80 -3.21 -2.36
CA ALA A 189 -3.51 -4.17 -1.52
C ALA A 189 -4.26 -5.16 -2.43
N VAL A 190 -3.86 -6.42 -2.41
CA VAL A 190 -4.42 -7.49 -3.25
C VAL A 190 -5.19 -8.54 -2.46
N ASP A 191 -4.93 -8.66 -1.15
CA ASP A 191 -5.66 -9.57 -0.27
C ASP A 191 -5.76 -8.96 1.14
N ALA A 192 -6.82 -9.29 1.86
CA ALA A 192 -6.95 -8.99 3.28
C ALA A 192 -7.77 -10.07 3.98
N LEU A 193 -7.30 -10.47 5.15
CA LEU A 193 -7.92 -11.50 5.96
C LEU A 193 -7.74 -11.23 7.45
N VAL A 194 -8.57 -11.88 8.27
CA VAL A 194 -8.49 -11.82 9.72
C VAL A 194 -8.24 -13.21 10.26
N GLU A 195 -7.17 -13.34 11.02
CA GLU A 195 -6.66 -14.64 11.50
C GLU A 195 -6.40 -14.67 12.99
N GLU A 196 -6.15 -15.87 13.50
CA GLU A 196 -5.67 -16.08 14.87
C GLU A 196 -4.16 -15.79 14.97
N VAL A 197 -3.69 -15.42 16.18
CA VAL A 197 -2.28 -15.07 16.42
C VAL A 197 -1.29 -16.15 15.98
N LYS A 198 -1.69 -17.44 16.09
CA LYS A 198 -0.89 -18.60 15.67
C LYS A 198 -0.53 -18.59 14.17
N PHE A 199 -1.23 -17.82 13.35
CA PHE A 199 -0.93 -17.67 11.92
C PHE A 199 0.48 -17.10 11.69
N LEU A 200 1.03 -16.36 12.66
CA LEU A 200 2.41 -15.86 12.60
C LEU A 200 3.46 -16.97 12.74
N ASP A 201 3.13 -18.11 13.36
CA ASP A 201 4.11 -19.16 13.65
C ASP A 201 4.68 -19.79 12.37
N ASP A 202 3.92 -19.73 11.28
CA ASP A 202 4.30 -20.26 9.97
C ASP A 202 4.94 -19.20 9.05
N LEU A 203 5.13 -17.96 9.53
CA LEU A 203 5.61 -16.83 8.74
C LEU A 203 6.93 -16.26 9.26
N ASP A 204 7.88 -16.05 8.35
CA ASP A 204 9.16 -15.40 8.66
C ASP A 204 9.07 -13.87 8.49
N LEU A 205 8.17 -13.25 9.26
CA LEU A 205 7.98 -11.80 9.23
C LEU A 205 8.79 -11.10 10.32
N GLY A 206 9.46 -10.02 9.94
CA GLY A 206 10.14 -9.13 10.88
C GLY A 206 9.13 -8.33 11.71
N ARG A 207 9.41 -8.18 13.01
CA ARG A 207 8.68 -7.21 13.84
C ARG A 207 8.92 -5.80 13.32
N ALA A 208 7.88 -4.98 13.34
CA ALA A 208 7.92 -3.59 12.89
C ALA A 208 7.08 -2.69 13.79
N GLU A 209 7.27 -1.37 13.67
CA GLU A 209 6.49 -0.40 14.42
C GLU A 209 5.03 -0.37 13.91
N PRO A 210 4.02 -0.50 14.79
CA PRO A 210 2.62 -0.56 14.38
C PRO A 210 2.17 0.60 13.50
N GLY A 211 2.57 1.83 13.84
CA GLY A 211 2.22 3.02 13.07
C GLY A 211 2.76 3.00 11.63
N GLN A 212 3.92 2.36 11.40
CA GLN A 212 4.50 2.20 10.07
C GLN A 212 3.75 1.13 9.26
N VAL A 213 3.44 -0.02 9.87
CA VAL A 213 2.71 -1.10 9.21
C VAL A 213 1.28 -0.66 8.87
N ALA A 214 0.62 0.05 9.78
CA ALA A 214 -0.69 0.65 9.52
C ALA A 214 -0.65 1.66 8.37
N GLY A 215 0.40 2.50 8.31
CA GLY A 215 0.61 3.40 7.18
C GLY A 215 0.73 2.68 5.85
N ARG A 216 1.54 1.61 5.79
CA ARG A 216 1.69 0.76 4.59
C ARG A 216 0.37 0.12 4.15
N VAL A 217 -0.44 -0.36 5.10
CA VAL A 217 -1.78 -0.89 4.78
C VAL A 217 -2.64 0.18 4.11
N LEU A 218 -2.65 1.41 4.65
CA LEU A 218 -3.45 2.50 4.09
C LEU A 218 -2.91 2.96 2.73
N ASP A 219 -1.59 3.07 2.56
CA ASP A 219 -0.94 3.41 1.29
C ASP A 219 -1.27 2.37 0.21
N ALA A 220 -1.29 1.08 0.58
CA ALA A 220 -1.60 -0.01 -0.33
C ALA A 220 -3.06 0.03 -0.82
N PHE A 221 -4.01 0.28 0.08
CA PHE A 221 -5.42 0.46 -0.30
C PHE A 221 -5.63 1.71 -1.17
N GLU A 222 -4.99 2.83 -0.82
CA GLU A 222 -5.06 4.06 -1.61
C GLU A 222 -4.49 3.88 -3.02
N SER A 223 -3.39 3.11 -3.14
CA SER A 223 -2.81 2.77 -4.43
C SER A 223 -3.73 1.85 -5.24
N SER A 224 -4.34 0.84 -4.60
CA SER A 224 -5.36 -0.02 -5.26
C SER A 224 -6.55 0.77 -5.77
N ASP A 225 -7.04 1.77 -5.02
CA ASP A 225 -8.18 2.59 -5.43
C ASP A 225 -7.90 3.44 -6.69
N ARG A 226 -6.62 3.76 -6.95
CA ARG A 226 -6.20 4.49 -8.15
C ARG A 226 -6.04 3.60 -9.39
N VAL A 227 -5.94 2.29 -9.21
CA VAL A 227 -5.68 1.33 -10.29
C VAL A 227 -6.96 0.61 -10.68
N MET A 228 -7.50 0.96 -11.85
CA MET A 228 -8.66 0.28 -12.41
C MET A 228 -8.29 -1.14 -12.88
N GLY A 229 -9.08 -2.13 -12.47
CA GLY A 229 -8.93 -3.51 -12.93
C GLY A 229 -7.80 -4.30 -12.24
N ALA A 230 -7.32 -3.85 -11.09
CA ALA A 230 -6.41 -4.64 -10.26
C ALA A 230 -7.04 -6.00 -9.93
N VAL A 231 -6.29 -7.08 -10.16
CA VAL A 231 -6.73 -8.43 -9.79
C VAL A 231 -6.50 -8.61 -8.29
N VAL A 232 -7.58 -8.81 -7.55
CA VAL A 232 -7.57 -8.97 -6.09
C VAL A 232 -8.19 -10.30 -5.69
N ALA A 233 -7.82 -10.80 -4.53
CA ALA A 233 -8.44 -11.98 -3.94
C ALA A 233 -9.91 -11.71 -3.57
N ASP A 234 -10.76 -12.74 -3.68
CA ASP A 234 -12.20 -12.66 -3.36
C ASP A 234 -12.48 -12.25 -1.90
N THR A 235 -11.49 -12.44 -1.02
CA THR A 235 -11.50 -12.06 0.40
C THR A 235 -11.37 -10.55 0.61
N LEU A 236 -10.64 -9.85 -0.25
CA LEU A 236 -10.30 -8.44 -0.06
C LEU A 236 -11.55 -7.54 0.08
N PRO A 237 -12.56 -7.58 -0.81
CA PRO A 237 -13.72 -6.70 -0.69
C PRO A 237 -14.46 -6.88 0.63
N ALA A 238 -14.61 -8.14 1.07
CA ALA A 238 -15.31 -8.52 2.29
C ALA A 238 -14.63 -8.05 3.58
N VAL A 239 -13.31 -7.86 3.56
CA VAL A 239 -12.49 -7.50 4.74
C VAL A 239 -12.06 -6.04 4.69
N ARG A 240 -12.02 -5.40 3.51
CA ARG A 240 -11.54 -4.02 3.29
C ARG A 240 -12.10 -2.99 4.29
N PRO A 241 -13.42 -2.89 4.56
CA PRO A 241 -13.92 -1.93 5.54
C PRO A 241 -13.31 -2.13 6.93
N LEU A 242 -13.21 -3.39 7.38
CA LEU A 242 -12.58 -3.72 8.66
C LEU A 242 -11.08 -3.43 8.64
N ALA A 243 -10.38 -3.78 7.57
CA ALA A 243 -8.95 -3.56 7.42
C ALA A 243 -8.59 -2.07 7.54
N LEU A 244 -9.33 -1.21 6.82
CA LEU A 244 -9.16 0.24 6.87
C LEU A 244 -9.51 0.81 8.26
N SER A 245 -10.60 0.35 8.88
CA SER A 245 -10.97 0.76 10.24
C SER A 245 -9.87 0.40 11.25
N ARG A 246 -9.32 -0.81 11.16
CA ARG A 246 -8.23 -1.28 12.02
C ARG A 246 -6.93 -0.54 11.83
N ALA A 247 -6.49 -0.33 10.59
CA ALA A 247 -5.28 0.42 10.32
C ALA A 247 -5.39 1.87 10.85
N ARG A 248 -6.55 2.52 10.70
CA ARG A 248 -6.79 3.87 11.22
C ARG A 248 -6.88 3.95 12.75
N ALA A 249 -7.21 2.84 13.42
CA ALA A 249 -7.24 2.78 14.88
C ALA A 249 -5.84 2.71 15.52
N VAL A 250 -4.80 2.45 14.74
CA VAL A 250 -3.42 2.39 15.25
C VAL A 250 -2.92 3.81 15.55
N PRO A 251 -2.37 4.10 16.74
CA PRO A 251 -1.80 5.40 17.05
C PRO A 251 -0.45 5.61 16.34
N GLY A 252 -0.07 6.87 16.11
CA GLY A 252 1.26 7.22 15.55
C GLY A 252 1.48 6.77 14.11
N ILE A 253 0.41 6.75 13.30
CA ILE A 253 0.49 6.34 11.88
C ILE A 253 1.53 7.19 11.15
N THR A 254 2.44 6.51 10.47
CA THR A 254 3.42 7.14 9.58
C THR A 254 3.16 6.63 8.18
N ARG A 255 2.84 7.52 7.24
CA ARG A 255 2.58 7.19 5.82
C ARG A 255 3.89 7.22 5.02
N GLN A 256 3.90 6.53 3.88
CA GLN A 256 5.02 6.55 2.93
C GLN A 256 6.37 6.21 3.58
N VAL A 257 6.36 5.23 4.48
CA VAL A 257 7.56 4.84 5.23
C VAL A 257 8.54 4.16 4.28
N PRO A 258 9.74 4.72 4.05
CA PRO A 258 10.75 4.08 3.20
C PRO A 258 11.13 2.71 3.76
N GLU A 259 11.41 1.76 2.89
CA GLU A 259 12.02 0.51 3.32
C GLU A 259 13.50 0.73 3.67
N ASP A 260 13.92 0.30 4.86
CA ASP A 260 15.29 0.45 5.36
C ASP A 260 16.26 -0.60 4.79
N THR A 261 15.79 -1.46 3.89
CA THR A 261 16.55 -2.62 3.38
C THR A 261 17.83 -2.18 2.66
N LEU A 262 17.78 -1.08 1.90
CA LEU A 262 18.98 -0.48 1.29
C LEU A 262 19.96 0.06 2.33
N ALA A 263 19.46 0.77 3.35
CA ALA A 263 20.30 1.32 4.41
C ALA A 263 20.97 0.19 5.24
N ARG A 264 20.23 -0.90 5.50
CA ARG A 264 20.75 -2.09 6.18
C ARG A 264 21.82 -2.80 5.36
N PHE A 265 21.68 -2.82 4.04
CA PHE A 265 22.70 -3.35 3.15
C PHE A 265 23.96 -2.48 3.18
N ASP A 266 23.84 -1.16 3.00
CA ASP A 266 25.00 -0.23 3.01
C ASP A 266 25.76 -0.24 4.36
N ALA A 267 25.09 -0.61 5.45
CA ALA A 267 25.68 -0.77 6.77
C ALA A 267 26.37 -2.13 7.02
N LEU A 268 26.39 -3.05 6.05
CA LEU A 268 27.02 -4.37 6.24
C LEU A 268 28.55 -4.25 6.40
N PRO A 269 29.17 -4.93 7.39
CA PRO A 269 30.61 -4.88 7.59
C PRO A 269 31.47 -5.39 6.42
N GLU A 270 30.90 -6.27 5.59
CA GLU A 270 31.56 -6.89 4.43
C GLU A 270 31.45 -6.03 3.16
N LEU A 271 30.61 -5.00 3.19
CA LEU A 271 30.35 -4.13 2.04
C LEU A 271 31.49 -3.14 1.73
N PRO A 272 32.27 -2.61 2.70
CA PRO A 272 33.45 -1.80 2.42
C PRO A 272 34.44 -2.50 1.49
N GLU A 273 34.75 -3.78 1.69
CA GLU A 273 35.68 -4.53 0.83
C GLU A 273 35.16 -4.63 -0.61
N LEU A 274 33.86 -4.86 -0.78
CA LEU A 274 33.21 -4.87 -2.09
C LEU A 274 33.24 -3.49 -2.76
N LEU A 275 32.99 -2.43 -1.99
CA LEU A 275 32.94 -1.06 -2.52
C LEU A 275 34.32 -0.43 -2.76
N GLU A 276 35.41 -1.08 -2.33
CA GLU A 276 36.78 -0.73 -2.70
C GLU A 276 37.11 -1.14 -4.15
N LEU A 277 36.31 -2.02 -4.77
CA LEU A 277 36.46 -2.34 -6.19
C LEU A 277 36.23 -1.07 -7.04
N PRO A 278 37.08 -0.81 -8.06
CA PRO A 278 36.89 0.32 -8.96
C PRO A 278 35.47 0.34 -9.56
N GLY A 279 34.75 1.45 -9.40
CA GLY A 279 33.40 1.62 -9.93
C GLY A 279 32.27 0.95 -9.14
N ALA A 280 32.55 0.18 -8.07
CA ALA A 280 31.51 -0.51 -7.31
C ALA A 280 30.53 0.42 -6.58
N ARG A 281 31.00 1.58 -6.07
CA ARG A 281 30.11 2.59 -5.47
C ARG A 281 29.12 3.15 -6.49
N GLU A 282 29.60 3.49 -7.68
CA GLU A 282 28.77 3.98 -8.80
C GLU A 282 27.75 2.91 -9.24
N ALA A 283 28.18 1.64 -9.34
CA ALA A 283 27.29 0.53 -9.62
C ALA A 283 26.21 0.34 -8.53
N PHE A 284 26.59 0.45 -7.26
CA PHE A 284 25.66 0.36 -6.13
C PHE A 284 24.63 1.48 -6.14
N GLU A 285 25.03 2.72 -6.43
CA GLU A 285 24.11 3.85 -6.55
C GLU A 285 23.05 3.60 -7.63
N LYS A 286 23.42 3.01 -8.77
CA LYS A 286 22.47 2.61 -9.81
C LYS A 286 21.57 1.45 -9.44
N LEU A 287 22.07 0.48 -8.67
CA LEU A 287 21.22 -0.56 -8.11
C LEU A 287 20.19 0.04 -7.13
N ALA A 288 20.63 0.93 -6.24
CA ALA A 288 19.78 1.62 -5.27
C ALA A 288 18.69 2.45 -5.97
N GLU A 289 19.06 3.18 -7.04
CA GLU A 289 18.13 3.92 -7.90
C GLU A 289 17.08 3.00 -8.52
N PHE A 290 17.48 1.83 -9.03
CA PHE A 290 16.56 0.89 -9.66
C PHE A 290 15.59 0.22 -8.69
N VAL A 291 16.07 -0.25 -7.52
CA VAL A 291 15.20 -0.94 -6.56
C VAL A 291 14.25 0.02 -5.85
N GLY A 292 14.68 1.28 -5.68
CA GLY A 292 13.83 2.39 -5.22
C GLY A 292 13.14 2.12 -3.89
N ASP A 293 11.83 2.33 -3.87
CA ASP A 293 10.94 2.17 -2.72
C ASP A 293 10.58 0.71 -2.41
N ARG A 294 10.98 -0.25 -3.26
CA ARG A 294 10.63 -1.68 -3.13
C ARG A 294 11.85 -2.59 -3.12
N PRO A 295 12.79 -2.39 -2.20
CA PRO A 295 13.97 -3.24 -2.07
C PRO A 295 13.67 -4.68 -1.63
N LEU A 296 12.51 -4.98 -1.04
CA LEU A 296 12.13 -6.36 -0.75
C LEU A 296 11.83 -7.19 -2.02
N TRP A 297 11.39 -6.57 -3.11
CA TRP A 297 11.11 -7.26 -4.37
C TRP A 297 12.42 -7.49 -5.13
N TRP A 298 12.83 -8.76 -5.21
CA TRP A 298 14.06 -9.18 -5.89
C TRP A 298 13.96 -10.61 -6.46
N SER A 299 13.38 -10.71 -7.65
CA SER A 299 13.17 -11.98 -8.37
C SER A 299 14.09 -12.14 -9.59
N PRO A 300 14.24 -13.34 -10.18
CA PRO A 300 15.02 -13.53 -11.40
C PRO A 300 14.59 -12.59 -12.53
N GLY A 301 13.28 -12.43 -12.73
CA GLY A 301 12.75 -11.50 -13.74
C GLY A 301 13.19 -10.06 -13.51
N ARG A 302 13.18 -9.60 -12.25
CA ARG A 302 13.61 -8.24 -11.88
C ARG A 302 15.11 -8.03 -12.05
N VAL A 303 15.92 -9.03 -11.74
CA VAL A 303 17.37 -9.01 -12.01
C VAL A 303 17.65 -8.91 -13.51
N SER A 304 16.96 -9.73 -14.30
CA SER A 304 17.11 -9.71 -15.76
C SER A 304 16.68 -8.37 -16.33
N GLN A 305 15.57 -7.81 -15.86
CA GLN A 305 15.12 -6.46 -16.21
C GLN A 305 16.17 -5.40 -15.89
N PHE A 306 16.78 -5.45 -14.70
CA PHE A 306 17.84 -4.52 -14.31
C PHE A 306 19.04 -4.58 -15.25
N LEU A 307 19.61 -5.78 -15.42
CA LEU A 307 20.85 -5.98 -16.17
C LEU A 307 20.70 -5.81 -17.68
N THR A 308 19.57 -6.24 -18.25
CA THR A 308 19.41 -6.34 -19.71
C THR A 308 18.54 -5.26 -20.32
N SER A 309 17.79 -4.50 -19.51
CA SER A 309 16.85 -3.50 -20.01
C SER A 309 17.05 -2.14 -19.35
N TRP A 310 16.99 -2.04 -18.02
CA TRP A 310 17.04 -0.76 -17.33
C TRP A 310 18.43 -0.12 -17.41
N LEU A 311 19.50 -0.84 -17.09
CA LEU A 311 20.87 -0.30 -17.12
C LEU A 311 21.26 0.22 -18.53
N PRO A 312 21.14 -0.57 -19.62
CA PRO A 312 21.49 -0.10 -20.96
C PRO A 312 20.72 1.17 -21.38
N ARG A 313 19.47 1.26 -20.95
CA ARG A 313 18.55 2.32 -21.34
C ARG A 313 18.72 3.61 -20.53
N GLU A 314 18.83 3.51 -19.21
CA GLU A 314 18.71 4.66 -18.30
C GLU A 314 20.05 5.06 -17.65
N ALA A 315 20.99 4.12 -17.46
CA ALA A 315 22.21 4.40 -16.73
C ALA A 315 23.37 4.85 -17.64
N ILE A 316 24.11 5.86 -17.16
CA ILE A 316 25.46 6.19 -17.62
C ILE A 316 26.40 5.66 -16.55
N LEU A 317 27.32 4.78 -16.94
CA LEU A 317 28.28 4.14 -16.06
C LEU A 317 29.69 4.21 -16.66
N SER A 318 30.71 4.31 -15.80
CA SER A 318 32.09 4.05 -16.19
C SER A 318 32.32 2.57 -16.55
N ASP A 319 33.34 2.28 -17.37
CA ASP A 319 33.71 0.89 -17.70
C ASP A 319 34.01 0.07 -16.44
N ALA A 320 34.65 0.69 -15.44
CA ALA A 320 34.92 0.08 -14.15
C ALA A 320 33.62 -0.28 -13.40
N ALA A 321 32.62 0.61 -13.42
CA ALA A 321 31.32 0.33 -12.80
C ALA A 321 30.54 -0.77 -13.54
N VAL A 322 30.64 -0.84 -14.87
CA VAL A 322 30.07 -1.94 -15.66
C VAL A 322 30.72 -3.27 -15.30
N GLU A 323 32.04 -3.30 -15.11
CA GLU A 323 32.78 -4.49 -14.68
C GLU A 323 32.44 -4.91 -13.24
N ALA A 324 32.26 -3.94 -12.32
CA ALA A 324 31.92 -4.21 -10.92
C ALA A 324 30.44 -4.60 -10.70
N MET A 325 29.54 -4.22 -11.61
CA MET A 325 28.09 -4.40 -11.45
C MET A 325 27.67 -5.83 -11.08
N PRO A 326 28.16 -6.91 -11.74
CA PRO A 326 27.74 -8.27 -11.39
C PRO A 326 28.04 -8.65 -9.93
N GLU A 327 29.18 -8.22 -9.38
CA GLU A 327 29.53 -8.50 -7.99
C GLU A 327 28.64 -7.73 -7.01
N VAL A 328 28.33 -6.46 -7.31
CA VAL A 328 27.37 -5.67 -6.52
C VAL A 328 25.99 -6.33 -6.50
N VAL A 329 25.51 -6.78 -7.66
CA VAL A 329 24.21 -7.47 -7.79
C VAL A 329 24.22 -8.83 -7.07
N ARG A 330 25.31 -9.58 -7.11
CA ARG A 330 25.46 -10.83 -6.34
C ARG A 330 25.45 -10.58 -4.83
N ALA A 331 26.16 -9.56 -4.36
CA ALA A 331 26.20 -9.20 -2.95
C ALA A 331 24.80 -8.81 -2.43
N TRP A 332 24.09 -7.95 -3.17
CA TRP A 332 22.69 -7.63 -2.89
C TRP A 332 21.80 -8.87 -2.88
N SER A 333 21.94 -9.74 -3.88
CA SER A 333 21.14 -10.96 -3.98
C SER A 333 21.36 -11.91 -2.80
N ARG A 334 22.60 -12.02 -2.30
CA ARG A 334 22.93 -12.79 -1.09
C ARG A 334 22.28 -12.17 0.15
N PHE A 335 22.35 -10.85 0.27
CA PHE A 335 21.68 -10.12 1.35
C PHE A 335 20.15 -10.33 1.34
N CYS A 336 19.53 -10.34 0.17
CA CYS A 336 18.10 -10.57 0.00
C CYS A 336 17.64 -12.01 0.23
N GLY A 337 18.54 -12.94 0.58
CA GLY A 337 18.22 -14.35 0.88
C GLY A 337 19.02 -15.37 0.05
N GLY A 338 19.82 -14.93 -0.93
CA GLY A 338 20.75 -15.79 -1.66
C GLY A 338 20.08 -16.86 -2.52
N HIS A 339 18.88 -16.59 -3.06
CA HIS A 339 18.11 -17.58 -3.81
C HIS A 339 18.89 -18.09 -5.05
N PRO A 340 19.07 -19.41 -5.21
CA PRO A 340 19.85 -19.97 -6.32
C PRO A 340 19.34 -19.58 -7.71
N ALA A 341 18.03 -19.39 -7.87
CA ALA A 341 17.45 -18.98 -9.14
C ALA A 341 17.86 -17.54 -9.52
N VAL A 342 17.91 -16.63 -8.55
CA VAL A 342 18.36 -15.25 -8.74
C VAL A 342 19.84 -15.23 -9.13
N LEU A 343 20.69 -15.97 -8.40
CA LEU A 343 22.12 -16.04 -8.69
C LEU A 343 22.42 -16.61 -10.08
N ARG A 344 21.71 -17.66 -10.50
CA ARG A 344 21.83 -18.19 -11.87
C ARG A 344 21.46 -17.15 -12.93
N GLN A 345 20.40 -16.38 -12.70
CA GLN A 345 20.00 -15.34 -13.64
C GLN A 345 21.09 -14.28 -13.81
N ILE A 346 21.78 -13.90 -12.72
CA ILE A 346 22.93 -12.99 -12.79
C ILE A 346 24.03 -13.60 -13.66
N ASP A 347 24.35 -14.87 -13.46
CA ASP A 347 25.42 -15.55 -14.21
C ASP A 347 25.07 -15.69 -15.71
N GLU A 348 23.79 -15.79 -16.05
CA GLU A 348 23.29 -15.82 -17.43
C GLU A 348 23.34 -14.44 -18.11
N ASP A 349 22.94 -13.38 -17.40
CA ASP A 349 22.78 -12.03 -17.99
C ASP A 349 24.04 -11.16 -17.89
N ALA A 350 24.83 -11.28 -16.81
CA ALA A 350 25.99 -10.44 -16.55
C ALA A 350 27.04 -10.44 -17.69
N PRO A 351 27.38 -11.56 -18.35
CA PRO A 351 28.35 -11.57 -19.44
C PRO A 351 27.95 -10.70 -20.64
N ARG A 352 26.66 -10.39 -20.78
CA ARG A 352 26.11 -9.59 -21.89
C ARG A 352 26.11 -8.09 -21.57
N LEU A 353 26.23 -7.72 -20.30
CA LEU A 353 26.09 -6.33 -19.84
C LEU A 353 27.04 -5.35 -20.57
N PRO A 354 28.35 -5.62 -20.74
CA PRO A 354 29.23 -4.68 -21.44
C PRO A 354 28.80 -4.40 -22.88
N ALA A 355 28.36 -5.44 -23.60
CA ALA A 355 27.91 -5.31 -24.98
C ALA A 355 26.59 -4.51 -25.06
N LEU A 356 25.67 -4.72 -24.11
CA LEU A 356 24.41 -3.97 -24.05
C LEU A 356 24.64 -2.50 -23.67
N MET A 357 25.57 -2.22 -22.75
CA MET A 357 25.90 -0.85 -22.33
C MET A 357 26.55 -0.02 -23.44
N ALA A 358 27.27 -0.68 -24.35
CA ALA A 358 27.91 -0.07 -25.52
C ALA A 358 26.96 0.12 -26.71
N ASP A 359 25.73 -0.41 -26.67
CA ASP A 359 24.75 -0.27 -27.73
C ASP A 359 23.90 1.00 -27.55
N ASP A 360 24.32 2.08 -28.20
CA ASP A 360 23.63 3.38 -28.18
C ASP A 360 22.17 3.30 -28.68
N SER A 361 21.80 2.26 -29.44
CA SER A 361 20.41 2.11 -29.90
C SER A 361 19.44 1.76 -28.78
N LEU A 362 19.95 1.24 -27.66
CA LEU A 362 19.17 0.91 -26.47
C LEU A 362 18.97 2.12 -25.54
N ALA A 363 19.72 3.20 -25.74
CA ALA A 363 19.70 4.37 -24.87
C ALA A 363 18.33 5.07 -24.89
N GLY A 364 17.77 5.25 -23.70
CA GLY A 364 16.57 6.03 -23.47
C GLY A 364 16.77 7.51 -23.82
N LEU A 365 15.66 8.25 -23.93
CA LEU A 365 15.71 9.68 -24.24
C LEU A 365 16.55 10.48 -23.23
N GLY A 366 16.37 10.20 -21.93
CA GLY A 366 17.11 10.88 -20.85
C GLY A 366 18.63 10.67 -20.96
N LYS A 367 19.06 9.41 -21.14
CA LYS A 367 20.47 9.05 -21.34
C LYS A 367 21.08 9.76 -22.56
N ARG A 368 20.37 9.75 -23.71
CA ARG A 368 20.84 10.42 -24.93
C ARG A 368 21.02 11.94 -24.76
N ILE A 369 20.08 12.60 -24.06
CA ILE A 369 20.19 14.04 -23.76
C ILE A 369 21.39 14.31 -22.85
N ALA A 370 21.60 13.49 -21.83
CA ALA A 370 22.74 13.64 -20.92
C ALA A 370 24.08 13.41 -21.63
N GLN A 371 24.17 12.40 -22.50
CA GLN A 371 25.37 12.13 -23.32
C GLN A 371 25.68 13.30 -24.26
N SER A 372 24.69 13.83 -24.98
CA SER A 372 24.89 14.99 -25.87
C SER A 372 25.46 16.20 -25.14
N ARG A 373 25.01 16.46 -23.90
CA ARG A 373 25.53 17.58 -23.10
C ARG A 373 26.98 17.39 -22.66
N LEU A 374 27.39 16.14 -22.40
CA LEU A 374 28.78 15.80 -22.05
C LEU A 374 29.71 15.95 -23.26
N ASP A 375 29.22 15.60 -24.45
CA ASP A 375 29.97 15.76 -25.70
C ASP A 375 30.15 17.24 -26.06
N ASP A 376 29.14 18.08 -25.81
CA ASP A 376 29.22 19.55 -26.03
C ASP A 376 30.20 20.27 -25.08
N THR A 377 30.63 19.62 -23.99
CA THR A 377 31.57 20.20 -23.02
C THR A 377 33.03 19.76 -23.22
N ARG A 378 33.30 18.87 -24.19
CA ARG A 378 34.64 18.43 -24.59
C ARG A 378 35.12 19.16 -25.84
#